data_AF-A0A947ELV3-F1
#
_entry.id   AF-A0A947ELV3-F1
#
_cell.length_a   1.000
_cell.length_b   1.000
_cell.length_c   1.000
_cell.angle_alpha   90.00
_cell.angle_beta   90.00
_cell.angle_gamma   90.00
#
_symmetry.space_group_name_H-M   'P 1'
#
loop_
_entity.id
_entity.type
_entity.pdbx_description
1 polymer ?
#
loop_
_entity_poly.entity_id
_entity_poly.type
_entity_poly.pdbx_seq_one_letter_code
_entity_poly.pdbx_strand_id
1 'polypeptide(L)'
;MKNKVQLITYVDRLGCKTLKDLKLLMRNQLKDLFGGVHILPFYYPIDGEDAGFDPINHQKVDPRLGDWYDLKSLSQDVDVMADLIVNHVSAQSEQFQDYLQKGSHSEFASMFLSFDTVFPNGATEAEILAIYRPRPSLPFTKFKLADGSNKLIWTTFTSNQIDIDVKSKTGEQYLAGILDIFQKAGITMIRLDAAGYAIKKPGTSCFMIEETFEFIDELSEKARSRGIEILVEIHSYYKTQIEIAKRTDYVYDFALPVLVLDTLFNKNTRSLKKWLEVSPRNAITVLDTHDGIGIVDVGSENGKAGLIEDSILNNIVDQIHENSNGNSRKATGEAASNLDLYQVNCTYFDALGRDDQAYLIARAIQFFVPGIPQVYYVGLFAGENDMELLAKTNVGRDINRHYYTIQE
;
A
#
# COMPACT_ATOMS: atom_id res chain seq x y z
N MET A 1 -14.39 13.30 -1.68
CA MET A 1 -13.85 13.50 -0.32
C MET A 1 -13.60 14.97 -0.09
N LYS A 2 -13.69 15.42 1.15
CA LYS A 2 -13.48 16.83 1.49
C LYS A 2 -11.98 17.17 1.35
N ASN A 3 -11.68 18.37 0.88
CA ASN A 3 -10.32 18.92 0.96
C ASN A 3 -9.98 19.31 2.41
N LYS A 4 -9.70 18.29 3.22
CA LYS A 4 -9.35 18.36 4.64
C LYS A 4 -8.27 17.32 4.93
N VAL A 5 -7.42 17.59 5.93
CA VAL A 5 -6.41 16.63 6.39
C VAL A 5 -7.08 15.32 6.79
N GLN A 6 -6.45 14.19 6.45
CA GLN A 6 -6.90 12.85 6.77
C GLN A 6 -5.86 12.13 7.64
N LEU A 7 -6.32 11.23 8.50
CA LEU A 7 -5.47 10.36 9.30
C LEU A 7 -5.28 9.02 8.58
N ILE A 8 -4.06 8.48 8.53
CA ILE A 8 -3.82 7.05 8.19
C ILE A 8 -3.49 6.32 9.48
N THR A 9 -4.22 5.25 9.80
CA THR A 9 -3.96 4.49 11.04
C THR A 9 -4.41 3.03 10.97
N TYR A 10 -3.75 2.17 11.75
CA TYR A 10 -4.28 0.87 12.14
C TYR A 10 -5.23 1.07 13.32
N VAL A 11 -6.35 0.35 13.34
CA VAL A 11 -7.34 0.48 14.44
C VAL A 11 -6.73 0.16 15.80
N ASP A 12 -5.81 -0.81 15.87
CA ASP A 12 -5.27 -1.36 17.12
C ASP A 12 -3.93 -0.75 17.55
N ARG A 13 -3.41 0.26 16.82
CA ARG A 13 -2.08 0.86 17.08
C ARG A 13 -2.11 2.32 17.53
N LEU A 14 -3.29 2.89 17.71
CA LEU A 14 -3.50 4.29 18.11
C LEU A 14 -4.35 4.40 19.38
N GLY A 15 -3.93 3.73 20.45
CA GLY A 15 -4.62 3.69 21.75
C GLY A 15 -6.00 3.01 21.72
N CYS A 16 -6.43 2.54 20.56
CA CYS A 16 -7.72 1.93 20.31
C CYS A 16 -7.58 0.40 20.27
N LYS A 17 -8.66 -0.32 20.61
CA LYS A 17 -8.73 -1.78 20.42
C LYS A 17 -9.79 -2.16 19.39
N THR A 18 -10.76 -1.28 19.18
CA THR A 18 -11.94 -1.53 18.35
C THR A 18 -12.28 -0.32 17.50
N LEU A 19 -13.11 -0.53 16.47
CA LEU A 19 -13.68 0.53 15.65
C LEU A 19 -14.53 1.52 16.47
N LYS A 20 -15.12 1.06 17.58
CA LYS A 20 -15.84 1.92 18.53
C LYS A 20 -14.89 2.87 19.26
N ASP A 21 -13.73 2.37 19.68
CA ASP A 21 -12.71 3.19 20.32
C ASP A 21 -12.19 4.24 19.35
N LEU A 22 -11.90 3.85 18.10
CA LEU A 22 -11.48 4.78 17.05
C LEU A 22 -12.55 5.85 16.80
N LYS A 23 -13.83 5.48 16.74
CA LYS A 23 -14.94 6.44 16.65
C LYS A 23 -14.94 7.42 17.82
N LEU A 24 -14.75 6.95 19.05
CA LEU A 24 -14.68 7.82 20.22
C LEU A 24 -13.47 8.74 20.18
N LEU A 25 -12.30 8.24 19.77
CA LEU A 25 -11.08 9.02 19.60
C LEU A 25 -11.30 10.16 18.59
N MET A 26 -11.88 9.86 17.43
CA MET A 26 -12.19 10.82 16.38
C MET A 26 -13.22 11.88 16.82
N ARG A 27 -14.21 11.51 17.64
CA ARG A 27 -15.23 12.45 18.15
C ARG A 27 -14.73 13.35 19.28
N ASN A 28 -13.69 12.92 20.00
CA ASN A 28 -13.24 13.56 21.22
C ASN A 28 -11.84 14.16 21.02
N GLN A 29 -10.77 13.38 21.26
CA GLN A 29 -9.40 13.88 21.27
C GLN A 29 -8.94 14.41 19.90
N LEU A 30 -9.39 13.80 18.81
CA LEU A 30 -9.04 14.21 17.44
C LEU A 30 -10.15 15.00 16.74
N LYS A 31 -11.12 15.50 17.51
CA LYS A 31 -12.26 16.25 16.99
C LYS A 31 -11.77 17.46 16.20
N ASP A 32 -12.36 17.68 15.03
CA ASP A 32 -12.10 18.80 14.12
C ASP A 32 -10.68 18.85 13.51
N LEU A 33 -9.77 17.93 13.88
CA LEU A 33 -8.43 17.83 13.27
C LEU A 33 -8.45 17.19 11.88
N PHE A 34 -9.24 16.11 11.74
CA PHE A 34 -9.28 15.32 10.52
C PHE A 34 -10.66 15.33 9.87
N GLY A 35 -10.71 15.50 8.55
CA GLY A 35 -11.93 15.38 7.76
C GLY A 35 -12.22 13.97 7.26
N GLY A 36 -11.22 13.08 7.33
CA GLY A 36 -11.31 11.69 6.91
C GLY A 36 -10.33 10.80 7.67
N VAL A 37 -10.55 9.49 7.64
CA VAL A 37 -9.61 8.48 8.15
C VAL A 37 -9.45 7.36 7.14
N HIS A 38 -8.21 7.08 6.76
CA HIS A 38 -7.80 5.83 6.11
C HIS A 38 -7.51 4.81 7.20
N ILE A 39 -8.41 3.83 7.29
CA ILE A 39 -8.24 2.69 8.17
C ILE A 39 -7.51 1.62 7.37
N LEU A 40 -6.28 1.33 7.77
CA LEU A 40 -5.47 0.24 7.21
C LEU A 40 -6.18 -1.11 7.39
N PRO A 41 -5.81 -2.16 6.65
CA PRO A 41 -6.60 -3.38 6.54
C PRO A 41 -7.09 -3.92 7.89
N PHE A 42 -8.41 -3.94 8.06
CA PHE A 42 -9.12 -4.34 9.28
C PHE A 42 -9.83 -5.69 9.10
N TYR A 43 -9.51 -6.40 8.01
CA TYR A 43 -10.13 -7.66 7.62
C TYR A 43 -9.57 -8.83 8.44
N TYR A 44 -10.29 -9.95 8.47
CA TYR A 44 -9.83 -11.13 9.18
C TYR A 44 -8.69 -11.86 8.43
N PRO A 45 -7.50 -12.09 9.05
CA PRO A 45 -7.00 -11.51 10.30
C PRO A 45 -6.15 -10.24 10.08
N ILE A 46 -6.13 -9.33 11.07
CA ILE A 46 -5.33 -8.07 11.02
C ILE A 46 -3.83 -8.26 11.30
N ASP A 47 -3.44 -9.44 11.78
CA ASP A 47 -2.09 -9.80 12.19
C ASP A 47 -1.60 -11.05 11.45
N GLY A 48 -1.99 -11.15 10.17
CA GLY A 48 -1.38 -12.08 9.23
C GLY A 48 0.09 -11.78 8.96
N GLU A 49 0.66 -12.40 7.92
CA GLU A 49 2.07 -12.20 7.56
C GLU A 49 2.38 -10.75 7.19
N ASP A 50 1.38 -10.00 6.74
CA ASP A 50 1.54 -8.64 6.25
C ASP A 50 0.56 -7.67 6.91
N ALA A 51 0.36 -7.79 8.23
CA ALA A 51 -0.42 -6.84 9.04
C ALA A 51 -1.82 -6.50 8.46
N GLY A 52 -2.50 -7.51 7.92
CA GLY A 52 -3.85 -7.41 7.36
C GLY A 52 -3.91 -7.31 5.84
N PHE A 53 -2.78 -7.15 5.14
CA PHE A 53 -2.70 -7.16 3.68
C PHE A 53 -2.77 -8.58 3.07
N ASP A 54 -2.80 -9.63 3.90
CA ASP A 54 -3.02 -11.02 3.49
C ASP A 54 -4.35 -11.58 4.06
N PRO A 55 -5.50 -10.99 3.74
CA PRO A 55 -6.75 -11.35 4.39
C PRO A 55 -7.23 -12.74 3.98
N ILE A 56 -7.61 -13.52 4.99
CA ILE A 56 -8.33 -14.78 4.81
C ILE A 56 -9.72 -14.49 4.27
N ASN A 57 -10.36 -13.42 4.76
CA ASN A 57 -11.68 -13.02 4.31
C ASN A 57 -11.86 -11.49 4.31
N HIS A 58 -11.74 -10.88 3.13
CA HIS A 58 -12.01 -9.46 2.88
C HIS A 58 -13.42 -9.00 3.24
N GLN A 59 -14.40 -9.91 3.24
CA GLN A 59 -15.80 -9.59 3.49
C GLN A 59 -16.12 -9.58 4.99
N LYS A 60 -15.14 -9.84 5.86
CA LYS A 60 -15.31 -9.93 7.30
C LYS A 60 -14.29 -9.03 8.01
N VAL A 61 -14.80 -8.08 8.78
CA VAL A 61 -14.00 -7.33 9.77
C VAL A 61 -13.44 -8.33 10.79
N ASP A 62 -12.18 -8.16 11.19
CA ASP A 62 -11.59 -8.97 12.25
C ASP A 62 -12.43 -8.85 13.54
N PRO A 63 -12.94 -9.96 14.10
CA PRO A 63 -13.79 -9.91 15.28
C PRO A 63 -13.17 -9.22 16.50
N ARG A 64 -11.84 -9.10 16.56
CA ARG A 64 -11.14 -8.34 17.61
C ARG A 64 -11.38 -6.84 17.50
N LEU A 65 -11.58 -6.33 16.28
CA LEU A 65 -11.80 -4.92 16.00
C LEU A 65 -13.29 -4.51 16.01
N GLY A 66 -14.19 -5.46 15.75
CA GLY A 66 -15.64 -5.22 15.71
C GLY A 66 -16.29 -5.83 14.48
N ASP A 67 -17.26 -5.12 13.91
CA ASP A 67 -18.00 -5.55 12.71
C ASP A 67 -18.29 -4.40 11.72
N TRP A 68 -18.99 -4.72 10.63
CA TRP A 68 -19.39 -3.73 9.62
C TRP A 68 -20.41 -2.70 10.13
N TYR A 69 -21.18 -2.98 11.18
CA TYR A 69 -22.06 -1.99 11.79
C TYR A 69 -21.26 -0.94 12.55
N ASP A 70 -20.18 -1.34 13.22
CA ASP A 70 -19.26 -0.41 13.87
C ASP A 70 -18.58 0.51 12.85
N LEU A 71 -18.15 -0.05 11.71
CA LEU A 71 -17.62 0.75 10.60
C LEU A 71 -18.67 1.70 10.03
N LYS A 72 -19.91 1.23 9.84
CA LYS A 72 -21.03 2.08 9.40
C LYS A 72 -21.34 3.20 10.38
N SER A 73 -21.22 2.92 11.67
CA SER A 73 -21.39 3.91 12.73
C SER A 73 -20.29 4.97 12.67
N LEU A 74 -19.04 4.58 12.42
CA LEU A 74 -17.92 5.52 12.25
C LEU A 74 -18.09 6.40 11.00
N SER A 75 -18.51 5.83 9.87
CA SER A 75 -18.65 6.56 8.60
C SER A 75 -19.77 7.61 8.60
N GLN A 76 -20.64 7.62 9.61
CA GLN A 76 -21.62 8.70 9.82
C GLN A 76 -20.99 9.98 10.39
N ASP A 77 -19.83 9.87 11.03
CA ASP A 77 -19.17 11.00 11.70
C ASP A 77 -18.00 11.57 10.88
N VAL A 78 -17.31 10.73 10.11
CA VAL A 78 -16.11 11.09 9.34
C VAL A 78 -16.05 10.33 8.01
N ASP A 79 -15.45 10.93 6.97
CA ASP A 79 -15.23 10.24 5.70
C ASP A 79 -14.25 9.06 5.93
N VAL A 80 -14.56 7.86 5.44
CA VAL A 80 -13.74 6.66 5.66
C VAL A 80 -13.14 6.17 4.34
N MET A 81 -11.83 5.96 4.36
CA MET A 81 -11.07 5.25 3.34
C MET A 81 -10.68 3.85 3.84
N ALA A 82 -10.79 2.85 2.97
CA ALA A 82 -10.38 1.48 3.24
C ALA A 82 -9.58 0.90 2.06
N ASP A 83 -8.72 -0.08 2.33
CA ASP A 83 -7.98 -0.79 1.28
C ASP A 83 -8.86 -1.81 0.56
N LEU A 84 -8.88 -1.78 -0.77
CA LEU A 84 -9.31 -2.89 -1.59
C LEU A 84 -8.05 -3.59 -2.11
N ILE A 85 -7.69 -4.74 -1.51
CA ILE A 85 -6.54 -5.54 -1.95
C ILE A 85 -7.00 -6.37 -3.16
N VAL A 86 -6.77 -5.80 -4.34
CA VAL A 86 -7.27 -6.34 -5.61
C VAL A 86 -6.41 -7.49 -6.13
N ASN A 87 -5.13 -7.52 -5.77
CA ASN A 87 -4.16 -8.40 -6.41
C ASN A 87 -4.20 -9.83 -5.88
N HIS A 88 -4.49 -10.02 -4.58
CA HIS A 88 -4.26 -11.30 -3.92
C HIS A 88 -5.15 -11.54 -2.70
N VAL A 89 -5.18 -12.79 -2.23
CA VAL A 89 -5.84 -13.25 -1.00
C VAL A 89 -4.91 -14.17 -0.21
N SER A 90 -5.24 -14.45 1.06
CA SER A 90 -4.46 -15.42 1.85
C SER A 90 -4.51 -16.82 1.25
N ALA A 91 -3.42 -17.59 1.39
CA ALA A 91 -3.38 -19.03 1.12
C ALA A 91 -4.29 -19.80 2.08
N GLN A 92 -4.71 -19.19 3.19
CA GLN A 92 -5.70 -19.76 4.12
C GLN A 92 -7.15 -19.38 3.78
N SER A 93 -7.38 -18.62 2.69
CA SER A 93 -8.73 -18.27 2.23
C SER A 93 -9.55 -19.52 1.86
N GLU A 94 -10.86 -19.46 2.11
CA GLU A 94 -11.79 -20.56 1.80
C GLU A 94 -11.71 -20.96 0.32
N GLN A 95 -11.63 -19.96 -0.56
CA GLN A 95 -11.52 -20.14 -2.00
C GLN A 95 -10.26 -20.92 -2.38
N PHE A 96 -9.10 -20.57 -1.80
CA PHE A 96 -7.84 -21.24 -2.15
C PHE A 96 -7.75 -22.63 -1.53
N GLN A 97 -8.25 -22.81 -0.31
CA GLN A 97 -8.33 -24.13 0.32
C GLN A 97 -9.24 -25.08 -0.47
N ASP A 98 -10.37 -24.59 -0.99
CA ASP A 98 -11.23 -25.37 -1.88
C ASP A 98 -10.52 -25.75 -3.18
N TYR A 99 -9.78 -24.82 -3.79
CA TYR A 99 -8.96 -25.09 -4.96
C TYR A 99 -7.86 -26.14 -4.69
N LEU A 100 -7.16 -26.07 -3.55
CA LEU A 100 -6.17 -27.09 -3.18
C LEU A 100 -6.81 -28.48 -3.00
N GLN A 101 -8.04 -28.54 -2.50
CA GLN A 101 -8.76 -29.80 -2.30
C GLN A 101 -9.35 -30.40 -3.58
N LYS A 102 -9.90 -29.57 -4.48
CA LYS A 102 -10.66 -30.04 -5.65
C LYS A 102 -9.95 -29.83 -6.98
N GLY A 103 -8.85 -29.08 -7.00
CA GLY A 103 -8.13 -28.70 -8.21
C GLY A 103 -9.05 -28.04 -9.23
N SER A 104 -8.99 -28.50 -10.48
CA SER A 104 -9.83 -27.98 -11.57
C SER A 104 -11.35 -28.17 -11.39
N HIS A 105 -11.78 -28.99 -10.42
CA HIS A 105 -13.19 -29.18 -10.09
C HIS A 105 -13.71 -28.17 -9.05
N SER A 106 -12.83 -27.33 -8.49
CA SER A 106 -13.24 -26.22 -7.62
C SER A 106 -13.99 -25.17 -8.42
N GLU A 107 -15.06 -24.60 -7.86
CA GLU A 107 -15.73 -23.42 -8.44
C GLU A 107 -14.84 -22.17 -8.42
N PHE A 108 -13.80 -22.18 -7.58
CA PHE A 108 -12.81 -21.13 -7.46
C PHE A 108 -11.55 -21.38 -8.30
N ALA A 109 -11.48 -22.48 -9.08
CA ALA A 109 -10.27 -22.83 -9.83
C ALA A 109 -9.82 -21.71 -10.78
N SER A 110 -10.75 -21.02 -11.45
CA SER A 110 -10.43 -19.90 -12.34
C SER A 110 -10.03 -18.62 -11.61
N MET A 111 -10.23 -18.53 -10.30
CA MET A 111 -9.89 -17.35 -9.51
C MET A 111 -8.39 -17.22 -9.29
N PHE A 112 -7.60 -18.30 -9.41
CA PHE A 112 -6.18 -18.30 -9.06
C PHE A 112 -5.29 -18.39 -10.28
N LEU A 113 -4.23 -17.59 -10.28
CA LEU A 113 -3.21 -17.63 -11.32
C LEU A 113 -2.18 -18.70 -10.99
N SER A 114 -1.90 -19.57 -11.96
CA SER A 114 -0.80 -20.54 -11.90
C SER A 114 0.12 -20.34 -13.10
N PHE A 115 1.31 -20.92 -13.03
CA PHE A 115 2.27 -20.86 -14.13
C PHE A 115 1.65 -21.30 -15.46
N ASP A 116 0.86 -22.37 -15.45
CA ASP A 116 0.21 -22.91 -16.64
C ASP A 116 -1.05 -22.14 -17.09
N THR A 117 -1.71 -21.37 -16.22
CA THR A 117 -2.80 -20.49 -16.68
C THR A 117 -2.24 -19.25 -17.37
N VAL A 118 -1.12 -18.70 -16.88
CA VAL A 118 -0.46 -17.54 -17.50
C VAL A 118 0.34 -17.95 -18.73
N PHE A 119 1.04 -19.09 -18.68
CA PHE A 119 1.91 -19.60 -19.74
C PHE A 119 1.44 -20.98 -20.23
N PRO A 120 0.30 -21.07 -20.95
CA PRO A 120 -0.29 -22.36 -21.35
C PRO A 120 0.58 -23.15 -22.33
N ASN A 121 1.49 -22.48 -23.04
CA ASN A 121 2.43 -23.10 -23.99
C ASN A 121 3.85 -23.23 -23.40
N GLY A 122 4.01 -23.08 -22.09
CA GLY A 122 5.30 -22.89 -21.43
C GLY A 122 5.80 -21.44 -21.53
N ALA A 123 6.89 -21.15 -20.83
CA ALA A 123 7.52 -19.83 -20.80
C ALA A 123 8.98 -19.92 -21.24
N THR A 124 9.44 -18.94 -22.00
CA THR A 124 10.85 -18.72 -22.31
C THR A 124 11.56 -18.01 -21.17
N GLU A 125 12.90 -18.11 -21.10
CA GLU A 125 13.70 -17.38 -20.12
C GLU A 125 13.47 -15.86 -20.22
N ALA A 126 13.38 -15.32 -21.44
CA ALA A 126 13.12 -13.90 -21.67
C ALA A 126 11.77 -13.44 -21.10
N GLU A 127 10.72 -14.26 -21.20
CA GLU A 127 9.41 -13.92 -20.62
C GLU A 127 9.44 -13.94 -19.10
N ILE A 128 10.17 -14.88 -18.48
CA ILE A 128 10.31 -14.95 -17.03
C ILE A 128 11.13 -13.78 -16.49
N LEU A 129 12.23 -13.41 -17.17
CA LEU A 129 13.08 -12.29 -16.79
C LEU A 129 12.43 -10.92 -17.02
N ALA A 130 11.45 -10.83 -17.92
CA ALA A 130 10.72 -9.58 -18.17
C ALA A 130 9.82 -9.18 -16.99
N ILE A 131 9.34 -10.13 -16.19
CA ILE A 131 8.42 -9.87 -15.08
C ILE A 131 9.06 -8.92 -14.06
N TYR A 132 8.38 -7.82 -13.78
CA TYR A 132 8.75 -6.88 -12.73
C TYR A 132 8.46 -7.50 -11.35
N ARG A 133 9.40 -7.35 -10.41
CA ARG A 133 9.35 -8.05 -9.13
C ARG A 133 9.78 -7.10 -8.00
N PRO A 134 8.99 -7.01 -6.90
CA PRO A 134 9.39 -6.25 -5.72
C PRO A 134 10.47 -6.99 -4.89
N ARG A 135 10.62 -8.31 -5.12
CA ARG A 135 11.57 -9.20 -4.45
C ARG A 135 12.49 -9.97 -5.43
N PRO A 136 13.64 -10.50 -4.98
CA PRO A 136 14.60 -11.17 -5.86
C PRO A 136 14.16 -12.53 -6.40
N SER A 137 13.26 -13.23 -5.70
CA SER A 137 12.78 -14.56 -6.09
C SER A 137 11.79 -14.51 -7.26
N LEU A 138 11.55 -15.64 -7.91
CA LEU A 138 10.47 -15.75 -8.90
C LEU A 138 9.10 -15.57 -8.22
N PRO A 139 8.08 -15.06 -8.94
CA PRO A 139 6.74 -14.82 -8.37
C PRO A 139 5.90 -16.11 -8.35
N PHE A 140 6.51 -17.25 -8.02
CA PHE A 140 5.85 -18.55 -8.01
C PHE A 140 6.16 -19.32 -6.74
N THR A 141 5.12 -19.86 -6.12
CA THR A 141 5.22 -20.77 -4.97
C THR A 141 4.64 -22.13 -5.35
N LYS A 142 5.34 -23.20 -4.98
CA LYS A 142 4.87 -24.57 -5.22
C LYS A 142 3.86 -24.99 -4.16
N PHE A 143 2.66 -25.37 -4.59
CA PHE A 143 1.63 -25.98 -3.75
C PHE A 143 1.32 -27.40 -4.20
N LYS A 144 0.91 -28.24 -3.24
CA LYS A 144 0.49 -29.62 -3.48
C LYS A 144 -1.04 -29.69 -3.39
N LEU A 145 -1.67 -30.26 -4.41
CA LEU A 145 -3.11 -30.50 -4.43
C LEU A 145 -3.45 -31.83 -3.75
N ALA A 146 -4.72 -32.01 -3.40
CA ALA A 146 -5.20 -33.24 -2.74
C ALA A 146 -5.04 -34.50 -3.61
N ASP A 147 -5.04 -34.36 -4.94
CA ASP A 147 -4.77 -35.46 -5.88
C ASP A 147 -3.28 -35.87 -5.92
N GLY A 148 -2.42 -35.16 -5.18
CA GLY A 148 -0.98 -35.41 -5.08
C GLY A 148 -0.14 -34.65 -6.11
N SER A 149 -0.76 -33.99 -7.09
CA SER A 149 -0.06 -33.17 -8.08
C SER A 149 0.52 -31.89 -7.44
N ASN A 150 1.48 -31.28 -8.12
CA ASN A 150 2.06 -30.00 -7.70
C ASN A 150 1.73 -28.93 -8.74
N LYS A 151 1.42 -27.72 -8.26
CA LYS A 151 1.22 -26.53 -9.10
C LYS A 151 2.12 -25.41 -8.63
N LEU A 152 2.65 -24.64 -9.59
CA LEU A 152 3.30 -23.37 -9.32
C LEU A 152 2.22 -22.28 -9.38
N ILE A 153 1.90 -21.73 -8.22
CA ILE A 153 0.89 -20.68 -8.06
C ILE A 153 1.57 -19.32 -8.06
N TRP A 154 0.97 -18.34 -8.73
CA TRP A 154 1.51 -16.99 -8.77
C TRP A 154 1.40 -16.33 -7.39
N THR A 155 2.53 -15.84 -6.90
CA THR A 155 2.67 -15.17 -5.61
C THR A 155 3.62 -14.00 -5.77
N THR A 156 3.10 -12.80 -5.98
CA THR A 156 3.89 -11.58 -6.22
C THR A 156 4.69 -11.19 -4.97
N PHE A 157 4.04 -11.24 -3.80
CA PHE A 157 4.56 -10.76 -2.51
C PHE A 157 5.06 -11.90 -1.60
N THR A 158 4.32 -12.37 -0.58
CA THR A 158 4.71 -13.57 0.19
C THR A 158 4.16 -14.86 -0.43
N SER A 159 4.62 -16.02 0.06
CA SER A 159 4.03 -17.32 -0.29
C SER A 159 2.60 -17.50 0.24
N ASN A 160 2.18 -16.71 1.22
CA ASN A 160 0.80 -16.71 1.74
C ASN A 160 -0.12 -15.76 0.95
N GLN A 161 0.42 -14.88 0.11
CA GLN A 161 -0.36 -13.94 -0.71
C GLN A 161 -0.53 -14.52 -2.12
N ILE A 162 -1.68 -15.15 -2.35
CA ILE A 162 -2.03 -15.83 -3.60
C ILE A 162 -2.69 -14.86 -4.57
N ASP A 163 -2.04 -14.61 -5.70
CA ASP A 163 -2.57 -13.71 -6.72
C ASP A 163 -3.86 -14.26 -7.35
N ILE A 164 -4.85 -13.38 -7.50
CA ILE A 164 -6.12 -13.70 -8.14
C ILE A 164 -6.13 -13.27 -9.61
N ASP A 165 -6.86 -14.00 -10.44
CA ASP A 165 -7.20 -13.59 -11.79
C ASP A 165 -8.39 -12.62 -11.73
N VAL A 166 -8.08 -11.33 -11.77
CA VAL A 166 -9.06 -10.23 -11.70
C VAL A 166 -9.98 -10.13 -12.92
N LYS A 167 -9.65 -10.83 -14.03
CA LYS A 167 -10.48 -10.90 -15.25
C LYS A 167 -11.29 -12.20 -15.31
N SER A 168 -11.04 -13.16 -14.41
CA SER A 168 -11.90 -14.33 -14.26
C SER A 168 -13.26 -13.91 -13.71
N LYS A 169 -14.33 -14.62 -14.11
CA LYS A 169 -15.68 -14.38 -13.58
C LYS A 169 -15.72 -14.41 -12.04
N THR A 170 -15.03 -15.36 -11.43
CA THR A 170 -14.98 -15.53 -9.98
C THR A 170 -14.20 -14.40 -9.30
N GLY A 171 -13.08 -13.96 -9.89
CA GLY A 171 -12.31 -12.80 -9.40
C GLY A 171 -13.09 -11.49 -9.50
N GLU A 172 -13.77 -11.25 -10.62
CA GLU A 172 -14.64 -10.08 -10.78
C GLU A 172 -15.79 -10.06 -9.77
N GLN A 173 -16.43 -11.21 -9.54
CA GLN A 173 -17.50 -11.36 -8.55
C GLN A 173 -16.99 -11.13 -7.13
N TYR A 174 -15.77 -11.61 -6.83
CA TYR A 174 -15.12 -11.39 -5.54
C TYR A 174 -14.94 -9.90 -5.24
N LEU A 175 -14.31 -9.17 -6.16
CA LEU A 175 -14.06 -7.72 -6.01
C LEU A 175 -15.38 -6.93 -5.97
N ALA A 176 -16.36 -7.27 -6.83
CA ALA A 176 -17.66 -6.63 -6.82
C ALA A 176 -18.41 -6.83 -5.48
N GLY A 177 -18.32 -8.02 -4.89
CA GLY A 177 -18.90 -8.31 -3.58
C GLY A 177 -18.29 -7.47 -2.46
N ILE A 178 -16.98 -7.21 -2.51
CA ILE A 178 -16.31 -6.32 -1.54
C ILE A 178 -16.79 -4.87 -1.73
N LEU A 179 -16.89 -4.38 -2.96
CA LEU A 179 -17.41 -3.03 -3.24
C LEU A 179 -18.85 -2.85 -2.73
N ASP A 180 -19.70 -3.87 -2.86
CA ASP A 180 -21.08 -3.83 -2.34
C ASP A 180 -21.12 -3.73 -0.81
N ILE A 181 -20.20 -4.40 -0.12
CA ILE A 181 -20.06 -4.32 1.34
C ILE A 181 -19.58 -2.92 1.73
N PHE A 182 -18.57 -2.40 1.04
CA PHE A 182 -18.02 -1.07 1.31
C PHE A 182 -19.07 0.03 1.16
N GLN A 183 -19.87 -0.03 0.08
CA GLN A 183 -20.98 0.88 -0.13
C GLN A 183 -21.98 0.84 1.04
N LYS A 184 -22.38 -0.37 1.48
CA LYS A 184 -23.30 -0.53 2.61
C LYS A 184 -22.70 0.04 3.90
N ALA A 185 -21.41 -0.19 4.14
CA ALA A 185 -20.66 0.32 5.29
C ALA A 185 -20.39 1.83 5.23
N GLY A 186 -20.69 2.50 4.11
CA GLY A 186 -20.49 3.95 3.97
C GLY A 186 -19.03 4.35 3.77
N ILE A 187 -18.19 3.44 3.27
CA ILE A 187 -16.86 3.79 2.80
C ILE A 187 -17.01 4.75 1.62
N THR A 188 -16.32 5.89 1.68
CA THR A 188 -16.43 6.96 0.67
C THR A 188 -15.29 6.95 -0.34
N MET A 189 -14.16 6.31 0.02
CA MET A 189 -13.00 6.17 -0.85
C MET A 189 -12.34 4.81 -0.63
N ILE A 190 -11.76 4.24 -1.68
CA ILE A 190 -10.92 3.03 -1.59
C ILE A 190 -9.51 3.32 -2.03
N ARG A 191 -8.52 2.75 -1.33
CA ARG A 191 -7.15 2.61 -1.82
C ARG A 191 -7.06 1.28 -2.56
N LEU A 192 -6.68 1.29 -3.84
CA LEU A 192 -6.39 0.06 -4.57
C LEU A 192 -4.97 -0.38 -4.25
N ASP A 193 -4.86 -1.37 -3.38
CA ASP A 193 -3.59 -1.94 -2.97
C ASP A 193 -3.03 -2.87 -4.07
N ALA A 194 -1.74 -2.67 -4.40
CA ALA A 194 -1.01 -3.50 -5.36
C ALA A 194 -1.67 -3.61 -6.75
N ALA A 195 -2.48 -2.64 -7.16
CA ALA A 195 -3.22 -2.67 -8.43
C ALA A 195 -2.30 -2.74 -9.66
N GLY A 196 -1.09 -2.17 -9.55
CA GLY A 196 -0.07 -2.21 -10.59
C GLY A 196 0.31 -3.63 -11.03
N TYR A 197 0.15 -4.62 -10.16
CA TYR A 197 0.49 -6.02 -10.38
C TYR A 197 -0.68 -6.88 -10.86
N ALA A 198 -1.91 -6.35 -10.90
CA ALA A 198 -3.13 -7.16 -11.04
C ALA A 198 -3.19 -8.01 -12.33
N ILE A 199 -2.62 -7.51 -13.44
CA ILE A 199 -2.68 -8.18 -14.74
C ILE A 199 -1.36 -8.88 -15.08
N LYS A 200 -1.45 -10.18 -15.40
CA LYS A 200 -0.31 -11.02 -15.78
C LYS A 200 -0.42 -11.38 -17.26
N LYS A 201 0.57 -10.97 -18.06
CA LYS A 201 0.59 -11.19 -19.51
C LYS A 201 1.98 -11.63 -19.98
N PRO A 202 2.10 -12.80 -20.63
CA PRO A 202 3.37 -13.27 -21.21
C PRO A 202 4.03 -12.23 -22.11
N GLY A 203 5.37 -12.14 -22.02
CA GLY A 203 6.17 -11.21 -22.81
C GLY A 203 6.13 -9.75 -22.34
N THR A 204 5.53 -9.48 -21.17
CA THR A 204 5.46 -8.14 -20.59
C THR A 204 6.06 -8.10 -19.18
N SER A 205 6.17 -6.90 -18.60
CA SER A 205 6.56 -6.73 -17.20
C SER A 205 5.53 -7.25 -16.20
N CYS A 206 4.27 -7.48 -16.60
CA CYS A 206 3.15 -7.74 -15.67
C CYS A 206 2.99 -6.66 -14.60
N PHE A 207 3.53 -5.46 -14.85
CA PHE A 207 3.43 -4.31 -13.95
C PHE A 207 3.15 -3.07 -14.77
N MET A 208 2.04 -2.39 -14.47
CA MET A 208 1.59 -1.16 -15.15
C MET A 208 1.64 -1.25 -16.68
N ILE A 209 1.19 -2.39 -17.23
CA ILE A 209 0.95 -2.55 -18.68
C ILE A 209 -0.39 -1.92 -19.06
N GLU A 210 -0.66 -1.67 -20.34
CA GLU A 210 -1.91 -1.00 -20.77
C GLU A 210 -3.17 -1.72 -20.25
N GLU A 211 -3.18 -3.05 -20.24
CA GLU A 211 -4.30 -3.83 -19.69
C GLU A 211 -4.48 -3.64 -18.18
N THR A 212 -3.41 -3.30 -17.44
CA THR A 212 -3.51 -2.90 -16.03
C THR A 212 -4.21 -1.56 -15.90
N PHE A 213 -3.90 -0.59 -16.77
CA PHE A 213 -4.61 0.69 -16.80
C PHE A 213 -6.10 0.48 -17.12
N GLU A 214 -6.42 -0.32 -18.15
CA GLU A 214 -7.81 -0.65 -18.50
C GLU A 214 -8.57 -1.30 -17.33
N PHE A 215 -7.92 -2.24 -16.61
CA PHE A 215 -8.50 -2.84 -15.41
C PHE A 215 -8.78 -1.81 -14.31
N ILE A 216 -7.84 -0.91 -14.03
CA ILE A 216 -8.02 0.15 -13.03
C ILE A 216 -9.17 1.07 -13.44
N ASP A 217 -9.29 1.42 -14.72
CA ASP A 217 -10.35 2.28 -15.25
C ASP A 217 -11.73 1.63 -15.06
N GLU A 218 -11.87 0.37 -15.46
CA GLU A 218 -13.10 -0.42 -15.30
C GLU A 218 -13.51 -0.55 -13.83
N LEU A 219 -12.55 -0.87 -12.95
CA LEU A 219 -12.81 -0.99 -11.52
C LEU A 219 -13.19 0.37 -10.92
N SER A 220 -12.58 1.44 -11.39
CA SER A 220 -12.88 2.81 -10.97
C SER A 220 -14.31 3.21 -11.35
N GLU A 221 -14.77 2.86 -12.55
CA GLU A 221 -16.17 3.06 -12.93
C GLU A 221 -17.14 2.28 -12.05
N LYS A 222 -16.82 1.01 -11.74
CA LYS A 222 -17.63 0.17 -10.83
C LYS A 222 -17.72 0.77 -9.42
N ALA A 223 -16.63 1.28 -8.87
CA ALA A 223 -16.62 1.93 -7.56
C ALA A 223 -17.36 3.29 -7.58
N ARG A 224 -17.14 4.13 -8.60
CA ARG A 224 -17.88 5.40 -8.76
C ARG A 224 -19.39 5.20 -8.87
N SER A 225 -19.85 4.15 -9.55
CA SER A 225 -21.29 3.81 -9.64
C SER A 225 -21.92 3.51 -8.26
N ARG A 226 -21.09 3.22 -7.25
CA ARG A 226 -21.49 3.00 -5.86
C ARG A 226 -21.26 4.21 -4.95
N GLY A 227 -20.81 5.34 -5.51
CA GLY A 227 -20.47 6.55 -4.76
C GLY A 227 -19.14 6.46 -4.02
N ILE A 228 -18.23 5.61 -4.47
CA ILE A 228 -16.91 5.38 -3.87
C ILE A 228 -15.85 5.97 -4.81
N GLU A 229 -15.04 6.89 -4.30
CA GLU A 229 -13.88 7.42 -5.03
C GLU A 229 -12.68 6.46 -4.94
N ILE A 230 -11.77 6.53 -5.91
CA ILE A 230 -10.62 5.64 -6.00
C ILE A 230 -9.31 6.42 -5.82
N LEU A 231 -8.48 5.92 -4.93
CA LEU A 231 -7.07 6.25 -4.80
C LEU A 231 -6.26 5.04 -5.26
N VAL A 232 -5.36 5.22 -6.22
CA VAL A 232 -4.49 4.12 -6.65
C VAL A 232 -3.11 4.28 -6.02
N GLU A 233 -2.62 3.20 -5.43
CA GLU A 233 -1.26 3.09 -4.95
C GLU A 233 -0.38 2.43 -6.01
N ILE A 234 0.62 3.18 -6.49
CA ILE A 234 1.62 2.72 -7.46
C ILE A 234 2.96 3.37 -7.09
N HIS A 235 3.91 2.56 -6.64
CA HIS A 235 5.32 2.94 -6.57
C HIS A 235 5.99 2.66 -7.92
N SER A 236 6.39 3.70 -8.64
CA SER A 236 6.92 3.56 -10.00
C SER A 236 7.65 4.83 -10.47
N TYR A 237 8.24 4.77 -11.66
CA TYR A 237 8.74 5.97 -12.31
C TYR A 237 7.68 7.08 -12.39
N TYR A 238 8.02 8.30 -11.95
CA TYR A 238 7.07 9.41 -11.76
C TYR A 238 6.14 9.72 -12.95
N LYS A 239 6.56 9.43 -14.20
CA LYS A 239 5.69 9.65 -15.37
C LYS A 239 4.56 8.63 -15.48
N THR A 240 4.77 7.42 -14.98
CA THR A 240 3.70 6.40 -14.85
C THR A 240 2.63 6.91 -13.89
N GLN A 241 3.04 7.53 -12.77
CA GLN A 241 2.13 8.19 -11.83
C GLN A 241 1.33 9.32 -12.50
N ILE A 242 1.98 10.15 -13.33
CA ILE A 242 1.31 11.22 -14.09
C ILE A 242 0.29 10.64 -15.08
N GLU A 243 0.59 9.50 -15.70
CA GLU A 243 -0.31 8.89 -16.68
C GLU A 243 -1.53 8.27 -16.00
N ILE A 244 -1.35 7.50 -14.92
CA ILE A 244 -2.47 6.85 -14.22
C ILE A 244 -3.38 7.87 -13.54
N ALA A 245 -2.84 9.01 -13.09
CA ALA A 245 -3.64 10.08 -12.52
C ALA A 245 -4.68 10.67 -13.47
N LYS A 246 -4.55 10.47 -14.79
CA LYS A 246 -5.55 10.90 -15.77
C LYS A 246 -6.78 10.00 -15.80
N ARG A 247 -6.69 8.80 -15.23
CA ARG A 247 -7.71 7.76 -15.34
C ARG A 247 -8.38 7.38 -14.01
N THR A 248 -7.85 7.88 -12.90
CA THR A 248 -8.35 7.62 -11.54
C THR A 248 -8.84 8.90 -10.87
N ASP A 249 -9.60 8.77 -9.77
CA ASP A 249 -10.02 9.96 -9.03
C ASP A 249 -8.84 10.60 -8.31
N TYR A 250 -7.97 9.78 -7.69
CA TYR A 250 -6.76 10.23 -7.02
C TYR A 250 -5.57 9.29 -7.22
N VAL A 251 -4.38 9.85 -7.07
CA VAL A 251 -3.10 9.14 -6.94
C VAL A 251 -2.36 9.63 -5.71
N TYR A 252 -1.47 8.81 -5.15
CA TYR A 252 -0.53 9.31 -4.14
C TYR A 252 0.54 10.20 -4.77
N ASP A 253 0.95 11.24 -4.04
CA ASP A 253 2.19 11.96 -4.31
C ASP A 253 3.35 11.31 -3.55
N PHE A 254 3.83 10.17 -4.07
CA PHE A 254 4.99 9.46 -3.50
C PHE A 254 6.34 10.09 -3.84
N ALA A 255 6.39 11.04 -4.78
CA ALA A 255 7.61 11.81 -5.04
C ALA A 255 7.87 12.83 -3.91
N LEU A 256 6.81 13.44 -3.39
CA LEU A 256 6.90 14.51 -2.38
C LEU A 256 7.73 14.15 -1.13
N PRO A 257 7.57 12.98 -0.46
CA PRO A 257 8.38 12.60 0.69
C PRO A 257 9.88 12.81 0.48
N VAL A 258 10.43 12.27 -0.61
CA VAL A 258 11.88 12.32 -0.89
C VAL A 258 12.30 13.70 -1.37
N LEU A 259 11.45 14.39 -2.15
CA LEU A 259 11.73 15.76 -2.61
C LEU A 259 11.77 16.78 -1.46
N VAL A 260 10.98 16.57 -0.41
CA VAL A 260 11.03 17.38 0.81
C VAL A 260 12.33 17.08 1.59
N LEU A 261 12.74 15.81 1.71
CA LEU A 261 14.04 15.46 2.30
C LEU A 261 15.21 16.08 1.52
N ASP A 262 15.22 15.96 0.18
CA ASP A 262 16.19 16.63 -0.71
C ASP A 262 16.25 18.14 -0.42
N THR A 263 15.09 18.77 -0.34
CA THR A 263 14.98 20.21 -0.09
C THR A 263 15.60 20.61 1.24
N LEU A 264 15.34 19.84 2.30
CA LEU A 264 15.81 20.14 3.65
C LEU A 264 17.29 19.81 3.85
N PHE A 265 17.75 18.65 3.39
CA PHE A 265 19.14 18.23 3.53
C PHE A 265 20.08 19.07 2.67
N ASN A 266 19.70 19.32 1.42
CA ASN A 266 20.56 20.01 0.45
C ASN A 266 20.30 21.52 0.37
N LYS A 267 19.31 22.04 1.12
CA LYS A 267 18.88 23.45 1.09
C LYS A 267 18.60 23.93 -0.34
N ASN A 268 18.00 23.05 -1.15
CA ASN A 268 17.81 23.24 -2.58
C ASN A 268 16.41 22.82 -3.01
N THR A 269 15.62 23.76 -3.52
CA THR A 269 14.23 23.53 -3.92
C THR A 269 14.06 23.14 -5.40
N ARG A 270 15.15 22.91 -6.15
CA ARG A 270 15.09 22.70 -7.61
C ARG A 270 14.24 21.50 -8.00
N SER A 271 14.49 20.34 -7.37
CA SER A 271 13.78 19.09 -7.66
C SER A 271 12.30 19.21 -7.29
N LEU A 272 12.01 19.75 -6.09
CA LEU A 272 10.65 20.00 -5.63
C LEU A 272 9.89 20.96 -6.56
N LYS A 273 10.50 22.09 -6.95
CA LYS A 273 9.88 23.04 -7.89
C LYS A 273 9.55 22.37 -9.23
N LYS A 274 10.49 21.61 -9.79
CA LYS A 274 10.28 20.88 -11.06
C LYS A 274 9.14 19.88 -10.94
N TRP A 275 9.03 19.16 -9.83
CA TRP A 275 7.91 18.26 -9.58
C TRP A 275 6.60 19.02 -9.53
N LEU A 276 6.51 20.11 -8.77
CA LEU A 276 5.28 20.89 -8.64
C LEU A 276 4.81 21.52 -9.96
N GLU A 277 5.66 21.66 -10.96
CA GLU A 277 5.28 22.09 -12.31
C GLU A 277 4.53 21.00 -13.10
N VAL A 278 4.77 19.72 -12.81
CA VAL A 278 4.24 18.57 -13.58
C VAL A 278 3.38 17.60 -12.77
N SER A 279 3.40 17.69 -11.44
CA SER A 279 2.70 16.80 -10.53
C SER A 279 1.18 16.83 -10.80
N PRO A 280 0.49 15.68 -10.78
CA PRO A 280 -0.97 15.64 -10.82
C PRO A 280 -1.59 16.50 -9.71
N ARG A 281 -2.76 17.10 -9.98
CA ARG A 281 -3.46 17.95 -8.99
C ARG A 281 -4.52 17.20 -8.20
N ASN A 282 -4.94 16.04 -8.71
CA ASN A 282 -5.77 15.07 -8.01
C ASN A 282 -4.90 14.14 -7.15
N ALA A 283 -4.10 14.73 -6.26
CA ALA A 283 -3.15 14.01 -5.43
C ALA A 283 -3.64 13.84 -3.99
N ILE A 284 -3.30 12.71 -3.38
CA ILE A 284 -3.25 12.53 -1.93
C ILE A 284 -1.79 12.67 -1.51
N THR A 285 -1.48 13.73 -0.77
CA THR A 285 -0.08 14.05 -0.41
C THR A 285 0.27 13.41 0.92
N VAL A 286 1.42 12.77 1.01
CA VAL A 286 1.95 12.11 2.22
C VAL A 286 3.39 12.55 2.48
N LEU A 287 3.87 12.36 3.71
CA LEU A 287 5.31 12.32 4.02
C LEU A 287 5.69 10.91 4.46
N ASP A 288 4.91 10.38 5.38
CA ASP A 288 4.95 9.03 5.91
C ASP A 288 3.69 8.24 5.54
N THR A 289 3.85 6.94 5.41
CA THR A 289 2.77 5.96 5.25
C THR A 289 3.03 4.79 6.21
N HIS A 290 2.29 3.69 6.04
CA HIS A 290 2.54 2.44 6.74
C HIS A 290 3.68 1.63 6.12
N ASP A 291 4.20 2.01 4.95
CA ASP A 291 5.34 1.40 4.29
C ASP A 291 6.61 2.26 4.48
N GLY A 292 7.69 1.91 3.79
CA GLY A 292 8.93 2.68 3.81
C GLY A 292 8.88 3.91 2.91
N ILE A 293 9.90 4.76 3.01
CA ILE A 293 10.07 5.95 2.16
C ILE A 293 10.48 5.50 0.75
N GLY A 294 9.63 5.77 -0.25
CA GLY A 294 9.79 5.33 -1.65
C GLY A 294 10.90 6.02 -2.43
N ILE A 295 12.12 5.44 -2.40
CA ILE A 295 13.28 6.00 -3.11
C ILE A 295 13.11 5.88 -4.63
N VAL A 296 12.47 4.80 -5.10
CA VAL A 296 12.23 4.55 -6.53
C VAL A 296 11.39 5.64 -7.21
N ASP A 297 10.51 6.32 -6.46
CA ASP A 297 9.51 7.24 -7.02
C ASP A 297 10.12 8.53 -7.60
N VAL A 298 11.35 8.85 -7.22
CA VAL A 298 12.11 10.00 -7.72
C VAL A 298 13.35 9.60 -8.51
N GLY A 299 13.71 8.31 -8.51
CA GLY A 299 14.91 7.76 -9.12
C GLY A 299 14.83 7.58 -10.63
N SER A 300 15.96 7.22 -11.25
CA SER A 300 16.00 6.82 -12.64
C SER A 300 15.38 5.44 -12.86
N GLU A 301 14.83 5.21 -14.05
CA GLU A 301 14.27 3.91 -14.43
C GLU A 301 14.62 3.58 -15.88
N ASN A 302 15.17 2.38 -16.14
CA ASN A 302 15.46 1.89 -17.50
C ASN A 302 16.27 2.89 -18.35
N GLY A 303 17.26 3.55 -17.75
CA GLY A 303 18.11 4.56 -18.40
C GLY A 303 17.46 5.93 -18.61
N LYS A 304 16.22 6.14 -18.14
CA LYS A 304 15.54 7.44 -18.14
C LYS A 304 15.80 8.15 -16.82
N ALA A 305 16.20 9.42 -16.91
CA ALA A 305 16.45 10.23 -15.73
C ALA A 305 15.18 10.41 -14.87
N GLY A 306 15.37 10.35 -13.55
CA GLY A 306 14.36 10.61 -12.53
C GLY A 306 14.09 12.10 -12.29
N LEU A 307 13.50 12.39 -11.14
CA LEU A 307 13.33 13.75 -10.61
C LEU A 307 14.61 14.23 -9.91
N ILE A 308 15.34 13.31 -9.28
CA ILE A 308 16.63 13.53 -8.63
C ILE A 308 17.72 12.72 -9.36
N GLU A 309 18.94 13.23 -9.41
CA GLU A 309 20.09 12.48 -9.92
C GLU A 309 20.47 11.36 -8.94
N ASP A 310 20.76 10.15 -9.44
CA ASP A 310 21.02 8.97 -8.60
C ASP A 310 22.15 9.20 -7.56
N SER A 311 23.16 10.01 -7.89
CA SER A 311 24.23 10.38 -6.95
C SER A 311 23.71 11.18 -5.74
N ILE A 312 22.80 12.14 -5.98
CA ILE A 312 22.14 12.94 -4.94
C ILE A 312 21.17 12.06 -4.15
N LEU A 313 20.44 11.18 -4.84
CA LEU A 313 19.50 10.26 -4.20
C LEU A 313 20.20 9.31 -3.21
N ASN A 314 21.37 8.78 -3.59
CA ASN A 314 22.20 7.97 -2.68
C ASN A 314 22.63 8.76 -1.44
N ASN A 315 23.04 10.03 -1.60
CA ASN A 315 23.39 10.87 -0.46
C ASN A 315 22.19 11.14 0.47
N ILE A 316 20.98 11.29 -0.08
CA ILE A 316 19.76 11.43 0.72
C ILE A 316 19.52 10.15 1.54
N VAL A 317 19.66 8.97 0.93
CA VAL A 317 19.52 7.68 1.62
C VAL A 317 20.56 7.54 2.74
N ASP A 318 21.83 7.86 2.45
CA ASP A 318 22.89 7.83 3.46
C ASP A 318 22.62 8.83 4.61
N GLN A 319 22.10 10.02 4.30
CA GLN A 319 21.72 10.99 5.33
C GLN A 319 20.56 10.49 6.20
N ILE A 320 19.55 9.80 5.65
CA ILE A 320 18.48 9.16 6.44
C ILE A 320 19.11 8.13 7.41
N HIS A 321 20.06 7.35 6.92
CA HIS A 321 20.76 6.38 7.75
C HIS A 321 21.60 7.02 8.86
N GLU A 322 22.28 8.11 8.59
CA GLU A 322 23.04 8.87 9.59
C GLU A 322 22.12 9.52 10.62
N ASN A 323 21.06 10.21 10.17
CA ASN A 323 20.08 10.90 11.02
C ASN A 323 19.37 9.95 11.98
N SER A 324 19.09 8.72 11.52
CA SER A 324 18.50 7.66 12.33
C SER A 324 19.52 6.87 13.17
N ASN A 325 20.77 7.33 13.29
CA ASN A 325 21.87 6.65 14.00
C ASN A 325 22.07 5.19 13.54
N GLY A 326 21.87 4.93 12.25
CA GLY A 326 21.98 3.60 11.64
C GLY A 326 20.78 2.68 11.86
N ASN A 327 19.72 3.12 12.54
CA ASN A 327 18.53 2.29 12.80
C ASN A 327 17.84 1.87 11.50
N SER A 328 17.65 2.80 10.55
CA SER A 328 17.05 2.47 9.26
C SER A 328 17.85 1.46 8.45
N ARG A 329 19.19 1.39 8.60
CA ARG A 329 20.03 0.34 7.95
C ARG A 329 19.70 -1.06 8.46
N LYS A 330 19.23 -1.19 9.71
CA LYS A 330 18.83 -2.48 10.30
C LYS A 330 17.44 -2.92 9.84
N ALA A 331 16.63 -1.99 9.32
CA ALA A 331 15.27 -2.27 8.88
C ALA A 331 15.13 -2.36 7.35
N THR A 332 16.06 -1.79 6.59
CA THR A 332 15.93 -1.61 5.13
C THR A 332 16.55 -2.75 4.32
N GLY A 333 15.96 -3.06 3.17
CA GLY A 333 16.50 -4.04 2.22
C GLY A 333 16.57 -5.45 2.81
N GLU A 334 17.69 -6.13 2.62
CA GLU A 334 17.91 -7.51 3.10
C GLU A 334 18.17 -7.61 4.62
N ALA A 335 18.30 -6.48 5.33
CA ALA A 335 18.59 -6.47 6.76
C ALA A 335 17.42 -6.98 7.63
N ALA A 336 16.20 -6.95 7.09
CA ALA A 336 14.97 -7.42 7.73
C ALA A 336 14.05 -8.06 6.67
N SER A 337 12.92 -8.62 7.10
CA SER A 337 11.89 -9.11 6.18
C SER A 337 11.19 -7.92 5.52
N ASN A 338 11.34 -7.79 4.21
CA ASN A 338 10.80 -6.71 3.39
C ASN A 338 10.19 -7.24 2.10
N LEU A 339 9.04 -6.67 1.73
CA LEU A 339 8.42 -6.89 0.42
C LEU A 339 9.10 -6.03 -0.64
N ASP A 340 9.44 -4.79 -0.29
CA ASP A 340 10.00 -3.79 -1.20
C ASP A 340 11.44 -3.45 -0.84
N LEU A 341 12.39 -3.90 -1.67
CA LEU A 341 13.81 -3.62 -1.45
C LEU A 341 14.24 -2.19 -1.84
N TYR A 342 13.33 -1.40 -2.39
CA TYR A 342 13.58 -0.07 -2.95
C TYR A 342 13.04 1.08 -2.08
N GLN A 343 12.57 0.77 -0.87
CA GLN A 343 12.12 1.75 0.11
C GLN A 343 13.10 1.82 1.30
N VAL A 344 13.18 2.96 1.98
CA VAL A 344 13.94 3.09 3.24
C VAL A 344 12.96 3.03 4.41
N ASN A 345 13.13 2.02 5.26
CA ASN A 345 12.31 1.86 6.46
C ASN A 345 12.83 2.75 7.58
N CYS A 346 12.10 3.82 7.86
CA CYS A 346 12.40 4.81 8.90
C CYS A 346 11.13 5.61 9.19
N THR A 347 10.92 6.06 10.44
CA THR A 347 9.93 7.12 10.67
C THR A 347 10.41 8.41 10.00
N TYR A 348 9.48 9.22 9.50
CA TYR A 348 9.86 10.47 8.82
C TYR A 348 10.53 11.47 9.77
N PHE A 349 10.20 11.42 11.07
CA PHE A 349 10.82 12.23 12.09
C PHE A 349 12.29 11.85 12.35
N ASP A 350 12.59 10.55 12.49
CA ASP A 350 13.98 10.08 12.58
C ASP A 350 14.76 10.29 11.29
N ALA A 351 14.09 10.21 10.12
CA ALA A 351 14.73 10.53 8.85
C ALA A 351 15.23 11.98 8.80
N LEU A 352 14.56 12.91 9.46
CA LEU A 352 14.98 14.31 9.63
C LEU A 352 15.93 14.54 10.81
N GLY A 353 16.37 13.49 11.50
CA GLY A 353 17.26 13.61 12.66
C GLY A 353 16.57 14.19 13.88
N ARG A 354 15.25 14.01 14.00
CA ARG A 354 14.42 14.50 15.12
C ARG A 354 14.45 16.02 15.27
N ASP A 355 14.62 16.73 14.16
CA ASP A 355 14.55 18.19 14.12
C ASP A 355 13.07 18.62 13.98
N ASP A 356 12.49 19.09 15.08
CA ASP A 356 11.12 19.59 15.14
C ASP A 356 10.85 20.69 14.10
N GLN A 357 11.80 21.60 13.88
CA GLN A 357 11.63 22.70 12.95
C GLN A 357 11.62 22.17 11.51
N ALA A 358 12.54 21.25 11.17
CA ALA A 358 12.55 20.60 9.87
C ALA A 358 11.25 19.81 9.62
N TYR A 359 10.75 19.09 10.65
CA TYR A 359 9.52 18.32 10.56
C TYR A 359 8.28 19.20 10.34
N LEU A 360 8.20 20.32 11.07
CA LEU A 360 7.12 21.30 10.88
C LEU A 360 7.18 21.96 9.50
N ILE A 361 8.38 22.28 8.99
CA ILE A 361 8.56 22.79 7.62
C ILE A 361 8.13 21.74 6.59
N ALA A 362 8.49 20.47 6.79
CA ALA A 362 8.10 19.38 5.91
C ALA A 362 6.56 19.25 5.83
N ARG A 363 5.87 19.25 6.98
CA ARG A 363 4.41 19.24 7.04
C ARG A 363 3.77 20.49 6.43
N ALA A 364 4.37 21.66 6.64
CA ALA A 364 3.91 22.90 6.01
C ALA A 364 4.02 22.82 4.48
N ILE A 365 5.13 22.31 3.94
CA ILE A 365 5.26 22.07 2.49
C ILE A 365 4.15 21.11 2.03
N GLN A 366 3.97 19.97 2.71
CA GLN A 366 2.93 18.99 2.40
C GLN A 366 1.53 19.62 2.34
N PHE A 367 1.18 20.47 3.30
CA PHE A 367 -0.16 21.05 3.37
C PHE A 367 -0.38 22.21 2.38
N PHE A 368 0.68 22.81 1.86
CA PHE A 368 0.60 23.91 0.89
C PHE A 368 0.67 23.45 -0.57
N VAL A 369 1.20 22.25 -0.84
CA VAL A 369 1.19 21.69 -2.19
C VAL A 369 -0.23 21.25 -2.59
N PRO A 370 -0.63 21.33 -3.88
CA PRO A 370 -1.97 20.92 -4.28
C PRO A 370 -2.23 19.43 -4.06
N GLY A 371 -3.27 19.11 -3.28
CA GLY A 371 -3.71 17.75 -2.99
C GLY A 371 -4.45 17.68 -1.66
N ILE A 372 -4.97 16.51 -1.31
CA ILE A 372 -5.55 16.26 0.01
C ILE A 372 -4.47 15.64 0.91
N PRO A 373 -4.09 16.29 2.03
CA PRO A 373 -3.02 15.77 2.87
C PRO A 373 -3.47 14.62 3.75
N GLN A 374 -2.67 13.55 3.77
CA GLN A 374 -2.75 12.46 4.72
C GLN A 374 -1.57 12.51 5.72
N VAL A 375 -1.88 12.37 6.99
CA VAL A 375 -0.92 12.29 8.09
C VAL A 375 -0.98 10.88 8.66
N TYR A 376 0.13 10.16 8.62
CA TYR A 376 0.24 8.85 9.24
C TYR A 376 0.35 8.98 10.76
N TYR A 377 -0.27 8.06 11.51
CA TYR A 377 -0.42 8.20 12.95
C TYR A 377 0.91 8.26 13.71
N VAL A 378 1.97 7.58 13.28
CA VAL A 378 3.30 7.72 13.90
C VAL A 378 3.82 9.14 13.71
N GLY A 379 3.65 9.71 12.51
CA GLY A 379 4.00 11.09 12.23
C GLY A 379 3.20 12.13 13.02
N LEU A 380 1.93 11.85 13.31
CA LEU A 380 1.09 12.73 14.13
C LEU A 380 1.74 13.06 15.48
N PHE A 381 2.47 12.10 16.07
CA PHE A 381 3.15 12.25 17.36
C PHE A 381 4.66 12.50 17.24
N ALA A 382 5.18 12.79 16.04
CA ALA A 382 6.62 12.83 15.78
C ALA A 382 7.33 11.56 16.30
N GLY A 383 6.74 10.39 16.04
CA GLY A 383 7.23 9.11 16.54
C GLY A 383 8.62 8.77 16.01
N GLU A 384 9.44 8.22 16.90
CA GLU A 384 10.77 7.71 16.60
C GLU A 384 10.73 6.28 16.07
N ASN A 385 11.85 5.79 15.55
CA ASN A 385 12.00 4.39 15.12
C ASN A 385 11.77 3.41 16.28
N ASP A 386 10.82 2.49 16.09
CA ASP A 386 10.53 1.42 17.04
C ASP A 386 11.47 0.23 16.84
N MET A 387 12.65 0.34 17.47
CA MET A 387 13.67 -0.71 17.40
C MET A 387 13.30 -1.95 18.21
N GLU A 388 12.43 -1.82 19.22
CA GLU A 388 11.97 -2.96 20.01
C GLU A 388 11.01 -3.83 19.20
N LEU A 389 10.05 -3.21 18.52
CA LEU A 389 9.13 -3.94 17.65
C LEU A 389 9.88 -4.56 16.46
N LEU A 390 10.80 -3.82 15.82
CA LEU A 390 11.65 -4.37 14.76
C LEU A 390 12.42 -5.61 15.24
N ALA A 391 13.05 -5.55 16.42
CA ALA A 391 13.80 -6.68 16.96
C ALA A 391 12.90 -7.89 17.28
N LYS A 392 11.66 -7.63 17.68
CA LYS A 392 10.67 -8.66 18.02
C LYS A 392 10.09 -9.35 16.79
N THR A 393 9.78 -8.61 15.73
CA THR A 393 9.07 -9.14 14.54
C THR A 393 9.99 -9.46 13.38
N ASN A 394 11.17 -8.82 13.33
CA ASN A 394 12.09 -8.85 12.19
C ASN A 394 11.45 -8.38 10.86
N VAL A 395 10.35 -7.62 10.93
CA VAL A 395 9.70 -6.99 9.79
C VAL A 395 10.21 -5.56 9.67
N GLY A 396 10.83 -5.21 8.54
CA GLY A 396 11.51 -3.92 8.39
C GLY A 396 10.59 -2.72 8.62
N ARG A 397 9.39 -2.77 8.04
CA ARG A 397 8.38 -1.71 8.14
C ARG A 397 7.86 -1.47 9.57
N ASP A 398 7.98 -2.45 10.47
CA ASP A 398 7.51 -2.30 11.85
C ASP A 398 8.31 -1.25 12.65
N ILE A 399 9.49 -0.85 12.18
CA ILE A 399 10.22 0.31 12.72
C ILE A 399 9.36 1.60 12.71
N ASN A 400 8.37 1.68 11.81
CA ASN A 400 7.44 2.80 11.66
C ASN A 400 5.99 2.34 11.89
N ARG A 401 5.74 1.32 12.71
CA ARG A 401 4.37 0.83 13.02
C ARG A 401 4.14 0.58 14.52
N HIS A 402 4.65 1.50 15.35
CA HIS A 402 4.56 1.47 16.80
C HIS A 402 3.12 1.30 17.33
N TYR A 403 2.96 0.63 18.47
CA TYR A 403 1.66 0.48 19.13
C TYR A 403 1.51 1.51 20.25
N TYR A 404 0.91 2.67 19.95
CA TYR A 404 0.62 3.67 20.97
C TYR A 404 -0.49 3.17 21.91
N THR A 405 -0.28 3.38 23.20
CA THR A 405 -1.31 3.23 24.24
C THR A 405 -2.23 4.46 24.27
N ILE A 406 -3.23 4.45 25.16
CA ILE A 406 -4.11 5.63 25.35
C ILE A 406 -3.43 6.71 26.22
N GLN A 407 -2.41 6.33 26.99
CA GLN A 407 -1.69 7.22 27.91
C GLN A 407 -0.57 7.98 27.23
N GLU A 408 0.08 7.35 26.25
CA GLU A 408 0.96 8.01 25.27
C GLU A 408 0.14 8.92 24.36
#